data_AF-A0A1I8N9X9-F1
#
_entry.id   AF-A0A1I8N9X9-F1
#
_cell.length_a   1.000
_cell.length_b   1.000
_cell.length_c   1.000
_cell.angle_alpha   90.00
_cell.angle_beta   90.00
_cell.angle_gamma   90.00
#
_symmetry.space_group_name_H-M   'P 1'
#
loop_
_entity.id
_entity.type
_entity.pdbx_description
1 polymer ?
#
loop_
_entity_poly.entity_id
_entity_poly.type
_entity_poly.pdbx_seq_one_letter_code
_entity_poly.pdbx_strand_id
1 'polypeptide(L)'
;MSQDSFESVPDDFGDFDATLSLTNPVEHYEQLMQEKMMTNLYVPDQMKEDIWFKIDAAARDAVWKLLFSEYANDEEVGAKEKLAATLLEKHKRNAAYYCPSDYNEWVVKLRDELLRRERMEFWRTVVVAKELGPAWARDSDMYDDLSDPEPAAYYNYGGCRAAWLENGH
;
A
#
# COMPACT_ATOMS: atom_id res chain seq x y z
N MET A 1 21.13 -8.36 -35.98
CA MET A 1 20.50 -8.37 -34.65
C MET A 1 19.91 -6.98 -34.49
N SER A 2 18.58 -6.82 -34.60
CA SER A 2 17.97 -5.51 -34.34
C SER A 2 18.24 -5.17 -32.89
N GLN A 3 18.84 -4.01 -32.65
CA GLN A 3 18.68 -3.36 -31.37
C GLN A 3 17.19 -3.05 -31.30
N ASP A 4 16.44 -3.80 -30.52
CA ASP A 4 15.12 -3.35 -30.08
C ASP A 4 15.41 -2.14 -29.18
N SER A 5 15.49 -0.97 -29.81
CA SER A 5 15.53 0.30 -29.10
C SER A 5 14.16 0.45 -28.45
N PHE A 6 14.05 0.07 -27.18
CA PHE A 6 12.88 0.45 -26.41
C PHE A 6 12.75 1.96 -26.52
N GLU A 7 11.59 2.42 -26.98
CA GLU A 7 11.27 3.83 -26.99
C GLU A 7 11.31 4.31 -25.53
N SER A 8 12.17 5.29 -25.25
CA SER A 8 12.25 5.91 -23.94
C SER A 8 11.05 6.80 -23.71
N VAL A 9 10.61 6.90 -22.46
CA VAL A 9 9.63 7.92 -22.09
C VAL A 9 10.17 9.34 -22.30
N PRO A 10 9.29 10.34 -22.53
CA PRO A 10 9.65 11.75 -22.50
C PRO A 10 10.28 12.19 -21.16
N ASP A 11 11.09 13.26 -21.18
CA ASP A 11 11.76 13.78 -19.97
C ASP A 11 10.77 14.22 -18.87
N ASP A 12 9.58 14.67 -19.24
CA ASP A 12 8.51 15.12 -18.33
C ASP A 12 7.56 13.98 -17.92
N PHE A 13 7.85 12.73 -18.26
CA PHE A 13 6.98 11.60 -17.95
C PHE A 13 6.73 11.43 -16.44
N GLY A 14 7.72 11.77 -15.62
CA GLY A 14 7.65 11.79 -14.17
C GLY A 14 6.90 13.00 -13.58
N ASP A 15 6.55 13.99 -14.39
CA ASP A 15 5.85 15.21 -13.95
C ASP A 15 4.33 15.03 -14.05
N PHE A 16 3.76 14.45 -13.00
CA PHE A 16 2.31 14.24 -12.88
C PHE A 16 1.84 14.49 -11.45
N ASP A 17 0.55 14.77 -11.30
CA ASP A 17 -0.15 14.81 -10.01
C ASP A 17 -0.62 13.39 -9.66
N ALA A 18 -0.07 12.83 -8.59
CA ALA A 18 -0.42 11.50 -8.11
C ALA A 18 -1.67 11.49 -7.20
N THR A 19 -2.24 12.66 -6.89
CA THR A 19 -3.37 12.78 -5.95
C THR A 19 -4.55 11.89 -6.36
N LEU A 20 -4.94 10.97 -5.48
CA LEU A 20 -6.04 10.06 -5.73
C LEU A 20 -7.39 10.70 -5.41
N SER A 21 -8.38 10.48 -6.27
CA SER A 21 -9.77 10.85 -5.99
C SER A 21 -10.32 10.02 -4.84
N LEU A 22 -10.92 10.63 -3.82
CA LEU A 22 -11.56 9.90 -2.71
C LEU A 22 -12.91 9.28 -3.09
N THR A 23 -13.41 9.51 -4.30
CA THR A 23 -14.64 8.89 -4.81
C THR A 23 -14.33 7.53 -5.43
N ASN A 24 -13.34 7.45 -6.31
CA ASN A 24 -12.90 6.23 -6.99
C ASN A 24 -11.38 6.00 -6.83
N PRO A 25 -10.85 5.93 -5.60
CA PRO A 25 -9.40 5.93 -5.34
C PRO A 25 -8.69 4.70 -5.89
N VAL A 26 -9.37 3.55 -5.86
CA VAL A 26 -8.82 2.26 -6.32
C VAL A 26 -8.58 2.29 -7.84
N GLU A 27 -9.56 2.72 -8.61
CA GLU A 27 -9.47 2.80 -10.07
C GLU A 27 -8.39 3.80 -10.51
N HIS A 28 -8.36 4.99 -9.91
CA HIS A 28 -7.32 5.98 -10.17
C HIS A 28 -5.92 5.44 -9.84
N TYR A 29 -5.76 4.74 -8.71
CA TYR A 29 -4.48 4.13 -8.35
C TYR A 29 -4.03 3.08 -9.37
N GLU A 30 -4.94 2.20 -9.81
CA GLU A 30 -4.63 1.19 -10.81
C GLU A 30 -4.24 1.79 -12.16
N GLN A 31 -4.95 2.84 -12.59
CA GLN A 31 -4.61 3.60 -13.80
C GLN A 31 -3.21 4.21 -13.70
N LEU A 32 -2.89 4.89 -12.58
CA LEU A 32 -1.54 5.46 -12.38
C LEU A 32 -0.45 4.37 -12.38
N MET A 33 -0.68 3.24 -11.71
CA MET A 33 0.27 2.12 -11.72
C MET A 33 0.48 1.58 -13.13
N GLN A 34 -0.60 1.39 -13.90
CA GLN A 34 -0.52 0.91 -15.27
C GLN A 34 0.25 1.89 -16.16
N GLU A 35 -0.13 3.17 -16.13
CA GLU A 35 0.40 4.19 -17.03
C GLU A 35 1.86 4.54 -16.71
N LYS A 36 2.22 4.59 -15.43
CA LYS A 36 3.51 5.13 -14.99
C LYS A 36 4.54 4.06 -14.59
N MET A 37 4.10 2.97 -13.96
CA MET A 37 5.02 1.94 -13.44
C MET A 37 5.11 0.71 -14.34
N MET A 38 4.02 0.36 -15.03
CA MET A 38 3.88 -0.84 -15.85
C MET A 38 3.82 -0.54 -17.36
N THR A 39 4.36 0.61 -17.77
CA THR A 39 4.48 0.96 -19.19
C THR A 39 5.44 0.03 -19.92
N ASN A 40 5.23 -0.14 -21.23
CA ASN A 40 6.13 -0.89 -22.11
C ASN A 40 7.32 -0.04 -22.60
N LEU A 41 7.36 1.24 -22.24
CA LEU A 41 8.44 2.16 -22.57
C LEU A 41 9.59 2.01 -21.58
N TYR A 42 10.81 2.34 -22.01
CA TYR A 42 11.95 2.39 -21.11
C TYR A 42 11.83 3.63 -20.20
N VAL A 43 11.75 3.39 -18.89
CA VAL A 43 11.77 4.43 -17.85
C VAL A 43 13.10 4.32 -17.11
N PRO A 44 13.94 5.37 -17.08
CA PRO A 44 15.18 5.36 -16.29
C PRO A 44 14.90 5.05 -14.81
N ASP A 45 15.76 4.25 -14.18
CA ASP A 45 15.54 3.74 -12.81
C ASP A 45 15.25 4.85 -11.80
N GLN A 46 16.01 5.96 -11.83
CA GLN A 46 15.78 7.10 -10.92
C GLN A 46 14.40 7.73 -11.12
N MET A 47 13.96 7.89 -12.38
CA MET A 47 12.64 8.43 -12.68
C MET A 47 11.55 7.46 -12.21
N LYS A 48 11.76 6.15 -12.40
CA LYS A 48 10.82 5.11 -11.97
C LYS A 48 10.68 5.06 -10.44
N GLU A 49 11.78 5.25 -9.73
CA GLU A 49 11.81 5.38 -8.27
C GLU A 49 11.03 6.63 -7.80
N ASP A 50 11.29 7.79 -8.42
CA ASP A 50 10.57 9.03 -8.09
C ASP A 50 9.06 8.93 -8.37
N ILE A 51 8.68 8.29 -9.48
CA ILE A 51 7.28 7.99 -9.81
C ILE A 51 6.66 7.11 -8.73
N TRP A 52 7.34 6.05 -8.31
CA TRP A 52 6.86 5.16 -7.25
C TRP A 52 6.61 5.93 -5.97
N PHE A 53 7.56 6.75 -5.50
CA PHE A 53 7.40 7.51 -4.26
C PHE A 53 6.20 8.47 -4.29
N LYS A 54 5.91 9.09 -5.45
CA LYS A 54 4.72 9.91 -5.62
C LYS A 54 3.43 9.09 -5.47
N ILE A 55 3.36 7.93 -6.11
CA ILE A 55 2.19 7.04 -6.07
C ILE A 55 2.01 6.44 -4.67
N ASP A 56 3.10 5.99 -4.04
CA ASP A 56 3.10 5.46 -2.67
C ASP A 56 2.56 6.49 -1.67
N ALA A 57 3.10 7.72 -1.71
CA ALA A 57 2.65 8.79 -0.82
C ALA A 57 1.16 9.11 -1.04
N ALA A 58 0.70 9.16 -2.30
CA ALA A 58 -0.70 9.43 -2.61
C ALA A 58 -1.64 8.30 -2.16
N ALA A 59 -1.23 7.04 -2.28
CA ALA A 59 -1.99 5.91 -1.77
C ALA A 59 -2.12 5.94 -0.25
N ARG A 60 -1.02 6.21 0.47
CA ARG A 60 -1.01 6.36 1.94
C ARG A 60 -1.92 7.50 2.40
N ASP A 61 -1.82 8.65 1.75
CA ASP A 61 -2.67 9.82 2.05
C ASP A 61 -4.15 9.53 1.79
N ALA A 62 -4.48 8.89 0.66
CA ALA A 62 -5.86 8.53 0.34
C ALA A 62 -6.43 7.52 1.35
N VAL A 63 -5.69 6.45 1.69
CA VAL A 63 -6.12 5.50 2.74
C VAL A 63 -6.37 6.22 4.06
N TRP A 64 -5.45 7.10 4.47
CA TRP A 64 -5.61 7.88 5.70
C TRP A 64 -6.88 8.74 5.67
N LYS A 65 -7.10 9.47 4.59
CA LYS A 65 -8.30 10.31 4.42
C LYS A 65 -9.57 9.49 4.41
N LEU A 66 -9.60 8.32 3.76
CA LEU A 66 -10.75 7.42 3.70
C LEU A 66 -11.14 6.82 5.06
N LEU A 67 -10.18 6.67 5.97
CA LEU A 67 -10.43 6.09 7.30
C LEU A 67 -10.75 7.14 8.36
N PHE A 68 -10.19 8.34 8.22
CA PHE A 68 -10.07 9.27 9.33
C PHE A 68 -10.64 10.66 9.10
N SER A 69 -11.16 10.95 7.89
CA SER A 69 -11.92 12.18 7.66
C SER A 69 -13.27 12.14 8.38
N GLU A 70 -13.86 13.33 8.54
CA GLU A 70 -15.23 13.45 9.04
C GLU A 70 -16.23 13.07 7.95
N TYR A 71 -17.22 12.24 8.31
CA TYR A 71 -18.28 11.77 7.41
C TYR A 71 -19.65 12.12 7.97
N ALA A 72 -20.63 12.26 7.09
CA ALA A 72 -21.96 12.71 7.48
C ALA A 72 -22.77 11.63 8.22
N ASN A 73 -22.49 10.35 7.96
CA ASN A 73 -23.20 9.21 8.55
C ASN A 73 -22.39 7.90 8.46
N ASP A 74 -22.88 6.86 9.15
CA ASP A 74 -22.23 5.54 9.23
C ASP A 74 -22.21 4.76 7.91
N GLU A 75 -23.19 4.99 7.02
CA GLU A 75 -23.20 4.36 5.70
C GLU A 75 -22.03 4.85 4.85
N GLU A 76 -21.77 6.16 4.90
CA GLU A 76 -20.61 6.78 4.27
C GLU A 76 -19.30 6.23 4.87
N VAL A 77 -19.21 6.13 6.20
CA VAL A 77 -18.04 5.52 6.88
C VAL A 77 -17.77 4.12 6.33
N GLY A 78 -18.78 3.24 6.34
CA GLY A 78 -18.62 1.86 5.88
C GLY A 78 -18.24 1.75 4.39
N ALA A 79 -18.76 2.64 3.54
CA ALA A 79 -18.36 2.71 2.14
C ALA A 79 -16.90 3.16 1.97
N LYS A 80 -16.45 4.17 2.73
CA LYS A 80 -15.07 4.65 2.68
C LYS A 80 -14.07 3.66 3.27
N GLU A 81 -14.43 2.94 4.33
CA GLU A 81 -13.62 1.85 4.88
C GLU A 81 -13.43 0.71 3.85
N LYS A 82 -14.45 0.34 3.08
CA LYS A 82 -14.30 -0.67 2.00
C LYS A 82 -13.32 -0.21 0.91
N LEU A 83 -13.38 1.06 0.53
CA LEU A 83 -12.43 1.64 -0.42
C LEU A 83 -11.01 1.65 0.16
N ALA A 84 -10.85 2.06 1.42
CA ALA A 84 -9.57 2.07 2.11
C ALA A 84 -8.96 0.67 2.19
N ALA A 85 -9.75 -0.35 2.56
CA ALA A 85 -9.32 -1.74 2.62
C ALA A 85 -8.80 -2.25 1.27
N THR A 86 -9.54 -1.95 0.20
CA THR A 86 -9.18 -2.39 -1.16
C THR A 86 -7.92 -1.68 -1.67
N LEU A 87 -7.82 -0.37 -1.42
CA LEU A 87 -6.63 0.41 -1.79
C LEU A 87 -5.41 -0.06 -1.01
N LEU A 88 -5.53 -0.24 0.31
CA LEU A 88 -4.43 -0.69 1.18
C LEU A 88 -3.88 -2.06 0.76
N GLU A 89 -4.75 -3.00 0.38
CA GLU A 89 -4.34 -4.33 -0.08
C GLU A 89 -3.52 -4.27 -1.37
N LYS A 90 -3.96 -3.47 -2.35
CA LYS A 90 -3.24 -3.28 -3.62
C LYS A 90 -1.95 -2.50 -3.42
N HIS A 91 -2.00 -1.47 -2.59
CA HIS A 91 -0.85 -0.63 -2.25
C HIS A 91 0.24 -1.45 -1.57
N LYS A 92 -0.11 -2.24 -0.53
CA LYS A 92 0.85 -3.13 0.14
C LYS A 92 1.55 -4.06 -0.85
N ARG A 93 0.79 -4.73 -1.73
CA ARG A 93 1.37 -5.67 -2.70
C ARG A 93 2.40 -5.00 -3.60
N ASN A 94 2.11 -3.79 -4.07
CA ASN A 94 3.05 -3.04 -4.90
C ASN A 94 4.23 -2.52 -4.07
N ALA A 95 4.01 -2.06 -2.84
CA ALA A 95 5.07 -1.61 -1.96
C ALA A 95 6.08 -2.72 -1.64
N ALA A 96 5.58 -3.93 -1.37
CA ALA A 96 6.41 -5.11 -1.17
C ALA A 96 7.30 -5.45 -2.37
N TYR A 97 6.91 -5.05 -3.58
CA TYR A 97 7.68 -5.26 -4.82
C TYR A 97 8.62 -4.08 -5.15
N TYR A 98 8.17 -2.83 -4.98
CA TYR A 98 8.93 -1.65 -5.43
C TYR A 98 9.82 -1.05 -4.34
N CYS A 99 9.30 -0.83 -3.14
CA CYS A 99 10.06 -0.33 -2.00
C CYS A 99 9.20 -0.45 -0.72
N PRO A 100 9.45 -1.48 0.12
CA PRO A 100 8.63 -1.75 1.30
C PRO A 100 8.91 -0.81 2.48
N SER A 101 10.05 -0.11 2.49
CA SER A 101 10.52 0.68 3.65
C SER A 101 9.50 1.73 4.11
N ASP A 102 9.03 2.57 3.18
CA ASP A 102 8.10 3.66 3.48
C ASP A 102 6.72 3.18 3.91
N TYR A 103 6.29 2.06 3.33
CA TYR A 103 5.07 1.37 3.73
C TYR A 103 5.20 0.82 5.16
N ASN A 104 6.31 0.12 5.45
CA ASN A 104 6.57 -0.48 6.75
C ASN A 104 6.61 0.55 7.89
N GLU A 105 7.20 1.73 7.65
CA GLU A 105 7.17 2.80 8.63
C GLU A 105 5.75 3.38 8.81
N TRP A 106 5.05 3.63 7.70
CA TRP A 106 3.73 4.26 7.76
C TRP A 106 2.64 3.36 8.33
N VAL A 107 2.68 2.06 8.03
CA VAL A 107 1.63 1.12 8.45
C VAL A 107 1.59 0.95 9.98
N VAL A 108 2.68 1.28 10.68
CA VAL A 108 2.74 1.42 12.14
C VAL A 108 1.90 2.60 12.62
N LYS A 109 2.02 3.75 11.95
CA LYS A 109 1.21 4.95 12.25
C LYS A 109 -0.28 4.67 11.97
N LEU A 110 -0.58 3.95 10.89
CA LEU A 110 -1.94 3.50 10.58
C LEU A 110 -2.53 2.64 11.70
N ARG A 111 -1.79 1.62 12.18
CA ARG A 111 -2.21 0.79 13.32
C ARG A 111 -2.52 1.66 14.54
N ASP A 112 -1.57 2.51 14.93
CA ASP A 112 -1.70 3.28 16.17
C ASP A 112 -2.93 4.18 16.12
N GLU A 113 -3.22 4.78 14.96
CA GLU A 113 -4.40 5.62 14.76
C GLU A 113 -5.71 4.81 14.74
N LEU A 114 -5.73 3.62 14.11
CA LEU A 114 -6.87 2.71 14.14
C LEU A 114 -7.21 2.31 15.58
N LEU A 115 -6.21 1.92 16.37
CA LEU A 115 -6.37 1.53 17.77
C LEU A 115 -6.83 2.71 18.62
N ARG A 116 -6.23 3.89 18.43
CA ARG A 116 -6.58 5.13 19.16
C ARG A 116 -8.02 5.56 18.91
N ARG A 117 -8.55 5.36 17.70
CA ARG A 117 -9.94 5.67 17.33
C ARG A 117 -10.91 4.49 17.51
N GLU A 118 -10.44 3.41 18.15
CA GLU A 118 -11.24 2.20 18.40
C GLU A 118 -11.85 1.58 17.12
N ARG A 119 -11.18 1.73 15.96
CA ARG A 119 -11.55 1.13 14.67
C ARG A 119 -11.19 -0.36 14.63
N MET A 120 -11.64 -1.10 15.65
CA MET A 120 -11.22 -2.48 15.92
C MET A 120 -11.73 -3.49 14.92
N GLU A 121 -12.86 -3.22 14.26
CA GLU A 121 -13.37 -4.08 13.19
C GLU A 121 -12.41 -4.05 11.99
N PHE A 122 -12.08 -2.86 11.48
CA PHE A 122 -11.11 -2.70 10.40
C PHE A 122 -9.74 -3.31 10.76
N TRP A 123 -9.25 -3.07 11.98
CA TRP A 123 -8.01 -3.70 12.46
C TRP A 123 -8.06 -5.23 12.34
N ARG A 124 -9.12 -5.87 12.83
CA ARG A 124 -9.24 -7.33 12.85
C ARG A 124 -9.48 -7.94 11.48
N THR A 125 -10.45 -7.44 10.75
CA THR A 125 -10.97 -8.08 9.53
C THR A 125 -10.22 -7.67 8.28
N VAL A 126 -9.54 -6.53 8.30
CA VAL A 126 -8.77 -6.01 7.16
C VAL A 126 -7.28 -6.13 7.46
N VAL A 127 -6.77 -5.46 8.49
CA VAL A 127 -5.31 -5.39 8.70
C VAL A 127 -4.74 -6.74 9.15
N VAL A 128 -5.30 -7.34 10.19
CA VAL A 128 -4.81 -8.61 10.74
C VAL A 128 -5.15 -9.78 9.81
N ALA A 129 -6.44 -9.96 9.49
CA ALA A 129 -6.90 -11.15 8.75
C ALA A 129 -6.33 -11.24 7.32
N LYS A 130 -6.03 -10.12 6.68
CA LYS A 130 -5.41 -10.09 5.35
C LYS A 130 -3.89 -9.85 5.40
N GLU A 131 -3.29 -9.92 6.58
CA GLU A 131 -1.86 -9.71 6.79
C GLU A 131 -1.36 -8.38 6.20
N LEU A 132 -2.08 -7.26 6.34
CA LEU A 132 -1.72 -5.94 5.79
C LEU A 132 -0.85 -5.09 6.71
N GLY A 133 -0.05 -5.72 7.57
CA GLY A 133 1.04 -5.08 8.31
C GLY A 133 2.33 -5.03 7.48
N PRO A 134 3.50 -4.81 8.13
CA PRO A 134 4.77 -4.67 7.43
C PRO A 134 5.03 -5.81 6.44
N ALA A 135 5.52 -5.45 5.25
CA ALA A 135 6.07 -6.38 4.29
C ALA A 135 7.38 -6.98 4.83
N TRP A 136 7.57 -8.27 4.58
CA TRP A 136 8.72 -9.07 5.02
C TRP A 136 8.90 -10.28 4.09
N ALA A 137 9.76 -11.23 4.45
CA ALA A 137 10.14 -12.34 3.57
C ALA A 137 8.98 -13.21 3.05
N ARG A 138 7.79 -13.18 3.68
CA ARG A 138 6.59 -13.88 3.16
C ARG A 138 6.00 -13.25 1.89
N ASP A 139 6.17 -11.94 1.71
CA ASP A 139 5.48 -11.18 0.67
C ASP A 139 6.37 -10.22 -0.14
N SER A 140 7.67 -10.15 0.18
CA SER A 140 8.66 -9.33 -0.51
C SER A 140 9.99 -10.10 -0.66
N ASP A 141 10.57 -10.05 -1.86
CA ASP A 141 11.87 -10.62 -2.19
C ASP A 141 13.05 -9.75 -1.72
N MET A 142 12.77 -8.56 -1.17
CA MET A 142 13.78 -7.68 -0.57
C MET A 142 14.21 -8.11 0.83
N TYR A 143 13.54 -9.11 1.41
CA TYR A 143 13.82 -9.65 2.75
C TYR A 143 14.05 -11.16 2.69
N ASP A 144 14.88 -11.66 3.59
CA ASP A 144 15.18 -13.09 3.76
C ASP A 144 14.60 -13.60 5.10
N ASP A 145 13.89 -14.73 5.06
CA ASP A 145 13.24 -15.32 6.25
C ASP A 145 14.23 -15.92 7.24
N LEU A 146 15.50 -16.08 6.84
CA LEU A 146 16.58 -16.56 7.69
C LEU A 146 17.26 -15.44 8.49
N SER A 147 17.32 -14.22 7.96
CA SER A 147 18.10 -13.12 8.55
C SER A 147 17.27 -11.93 9.01
N ASP A 148 16.13 -11.66 8.38
CA ASP A 148 15.31 -10.50 8.70
C ASP A 148 14.24 -10.83 9.75
N PRO A 149 13.96 -9.91 10.69
CA PRO A 149 13.01 -10.15 11.76
C PRO A 149 11.57 -10.22 11.22
N GLU A 150 10.87 -11.27 11.62
CA GLU A 150 9.43 -11.41 11.39
C GLU A 150 8.63 -10.31 12.12
N PRO A 151 7.66 -9.63 11.46
CA PRO A 151 6.91 -8.53 12.06
C PRO A 151 5.70 -8.99 12.89
N ALA A 152 5.70 -10.20 13.47
CA ALA A 152 4.56 -10.74 14.22
C ALA A 152 4.06 -9.81 15.35
N ALA A 153 4.99 -9.14 16.02
CA ALA A 153 4.68 -8.20 17.09
C ALA A 153 3.79 -7.03 16.64
N TYR A 154 3.80 -6.68 15.35
CA TYR A 154 2.93 -5.66 14.79
C TYR A 154 1.45 -5.96 15.04
N TYR A 155 1.05 -7.23 14.97
CA TYR A 155 -0.34 -7.68 15.04
C TYR A 155 -0.84 -7.93 16.47
N ASN A 156 0.04 -7.88 17.48
CA ASN A 156 -0.25 -8.25 18.87
C ASN A 156 -1.01 -7.17 19.66
N TYR A 157 -2.12 -6.69 19.11
CA TYR A 157 -2.97 -5.65 19.68
C TYR A 157 -4.45 -6.02 19.60
N GLY A 158 -5.25 -5.58 20.57
CA GLY A 158 -6.70 -5.82 20.57
C GLY A 158 -7.11 -7.29 20.69
N GLY A 159 -6.25 -8.13 21.28
CA GLY A 159 -6.44 -9.58 21.37
C GLY A 159 -6.06 -10.35 20.11
N CYS A 160 -5.53 -9.68 19.09
CA CYS A 160 -5.09 -10.30 17.84
C CYS A 160 -3.67 -10.84 17.91
N ARG A 161 -3.34 -11.69 16.94
CA ARG A 161 -2.00 -12.18 16.62
C ARG A 161 -1.84 -12.19 15.09
N ALA A 162 -0.61 -12.32 14.63
CA ALA A 162 -0.36 -12.48 13.21
C ALA A 162 -1.07 -13.74 12.66
N ALA A 163 -1.80 -13.61 11.56
CA ALA A 163 -2.71 -14.65 11.07
C ALA A 163 -1.98 -15.96 10.73
N TRP A 164 -0.74 -15.89 10.25
CA TRP A 164 0.07 -17.06 9.93
C TRP A 164 0.50 -17.86 11.17
N LEU A 165 0.45 -17.30 12.38
CA LEU A 165 0.71 -18.02 13.62
C LEU A 165 -0.50 -18.83 14.12
N GLU A 166 -1.71 -18.51 13.64
CA GLU A 166 -2.93 -19.25 13.98
C GLU A 166 -3.12 -20.48 13.08
N ASN A 167 -2.62 -20.41 11.84
CA ASN A 167 -2.79 -21.44 10.81
C ASN A 167 -1.67 -22.49 10.77
N GLY A 168 -0.95 -22.68 11.88
CA GLY A 168 0.18 -23.62 12.07
C GLY A 168 0.53 -24.52 10.88
N HIS A 169 1.61 -24.13 10.17
CA HIS A 169 2.34 -25.05 9.30
C HIS A 169 3.39 -25.80 10.13
#